data_AF-A0A952PDA8-F1
#
_entry.id   AF-A0A952PDA8-F1
#
_cell.length_a   1.000
_cell.length_b   1.000
_cell.length_c   1.000
_cell.angle_alpha   90.00
_cell.angle_beta   90.00
_cell.angle_gamma   90.00
#
_symmetry.space_group_name_H-M   'P 1'
#
loop_
_entity.id
_entity.type
_entity.pdbx_description
1 polymer ?
#
loop_
_entity_poly.entity_id
_entity_poly.type
_entity_poly.pdbx_seq_one_letter_code
_entity_poly.pdbx_strand_id
1 'polypeptide(L)'
;MTHILAIIVPVFAVVAVGYLAARWGWLSAADNSGISKFVFVLALPLLLFDSLANLESPGVFRWQFLLSFFAGSFIVYALGYLLSKWLFGAAPKEQAVFGLGGAYSNMVLIGLPVVSAAFGEAGLLPMLILISLHSVLLFSVFLLLMERGDPGDWLRQLRFSARQLMTNPLILGLLAGVLARALGLGLPGPLAEAVHIIGQAALPCSLIVLGASLREYKIGGELGKAWVIVALKLLAQPLIVWALAFHVFELEPLWAAVAVIAAALPVGVNAYIMAEQYQVGRATISTAILVSTLLSVVTQSLLLSILL
;
A
#
# COMPACT_ATOMS: atom_id res chain seq x y z
N MET A 1 -0.32 -22.74 12.75
CA MET A 1 -1.17 -22.65 11.53
C MET A 1 -2.63 -22.28 11.83
N THR A 2 -3.30 -22.90 12.80
CA THR A 2 -4.71 -22.58 13.16
C THR A 2 -4.93 -21.12 13.58
N HIS A 3 -4.01 -20.52 14.33
CA HIS A 3 -4.10 -19.11 14.75
C HIS A 3 -3.95 -18.11 13.58
N ILE A 4 -3.22 -18.48 12.53
CA ILE A 4 -2.96 -17.59 11.37
C ILE A 4 -4.13 -17.63 10.40
N LEU A 5 -4.72 -18.81 10.20
CA LEU A 5 -5.99 -18.92 9.50
C LEU A 5 -7.07 -18.08 10.20
N ALA A 6 -7.07 -18.04 11.54
CA ALA A 6 -8.00 -17.19 12.29
C ALA A 6 -7.78 -15.67 12.06
N ILE A 7 -6.57 -15.22 11.71
CA ILE A 7 -6.26 -13.82 11.42
C ILE A 7 -6.61 -13.48 9.96
N ILE A 8 -6.25 -14.35 9.02
CA ILE A 8 -6.31 -14.06 7.58
C ILE A 8 -7.68 -14.37 6.97
N VAL A 9 -8.33 -15.46 7.41
CA VAL A 9 -9.63 -15.87 6.86
C VAL A 9 -10.69 -14.78 7.02
N PRO A 10 -10.84 -14.10 8.18
CA PRO A 10 -11.81 -13.01 8.31
C PRO A 10 -11.54 -11.86 7.36
N VAL A 11 -10.28 -11.44 7.22
CA VAL A 11 -9.87 -10.34 6.32
C VAL A 11 -10.30 -10.65 4.88
N PHE A 12 -9.95 -11.84 4.37
CA PHE A 12 -10.31 -12.22 3.00
C PHE A 12 -11.78 -12.61 2.84
N ALA A 13 -12.47 -13.03 3.91
CA ALA A 13 -13.91 -13.21 3.88
C ALA A 13 -14.65 -11.88 3.64
N VAL A 14 -14.22 -10.78 4.28
CA VAL A 14 -14.78 -9.44 4.00
C VAL A 14 -14.52 -9.04 2.54
N VAL A 15 -13.31 -9.30 2.02
CA VAL A 15 -13.01 -9.06 0.60
C VAL A 15 -13.93 -9.86 -0.31
N ALA A 16 -14.19 -11.13 0.01
CA ALA A 16 -15.10 -11.98 -0.75
C ALA A 16 -16.55 -11.43 -0.73
N VAL A 17 -17.00 -10.92 0.42
CA VAL A 17 -18.32 -10.25 0.54
C VAL A 17 -18.37 -9.01 -0.36
N GLY A 18 -17.34 -8.16 -0.36
CA GLY A 18 -17.27 -7.00 -1.25
C GLY A 18 -17.33 -7.38 -2.73
N TYR A 19 -16.63 -8.45 -3.11
CA TYR A 19 -16.67 -8.99 -4.47
C TYR A 19 -18.07 -9.50 -4.84
N LEU A 20 -18.74 -10.26 -3.96
CA LEU A 20 -20.08 -10.78 -4.21
C LEU A 20 -21.12 -9.66 -4.28
N ALA A 21 -21.04 -8.66 -3.40
CA ALA A 21 -21.91 -7.49 -3.42
C ALA A 21 -21.79 -6.73 -4.76
N ALA A 22 -20.56 -6.53 -5.24
CA ALA A 22 -20.36 -5.96 -6.57
C ALA A 22 -20.88 -6.89 -7.67
N ARG A 23 -20.62 -8.20 -7.60
CA ARG A 23 -21.06 -9.18 -8.60
C ARG A 23 -22.58 -9.24 -8.75
N TRP A 24 -23.31 -9.17 -7.63
CA TRP A 24 -24.78 -9.16 -7.59
C TRP A 24 -25.39 -7.79 -7.88
N GLY A 25 -24.57 -6.76 -8.07
CA GLY A 25 -25.03 -5.41 -8.40
C GLY A 25 -25.53 -4.60 -7.19
N TRP A 26 -25.28 -5.06 -5.96
CA TRP A 26 -25.58 -4.31 -4.73
C TRP A 26 -24.63 -3.13 -4.53
N LEU A 27 -23.40 -3.25 -5.04
CA LEU A 27 -22.43 -2.16 -5.11
C LEU A 27 -22.12 -1.87 -6.58
N SER A 28 -22.51 -0.69 -7.04
CA SER A 28 -22.08 -0.17 -8.34
C SER A 28 -20.64 0.35 -8.27
N ALA A 29 -20.02 0.60 -9.43
CA ALA A 29 -18.71 1.26 -9.50
C ALA A 29 -18.73 2.66 -8.85
N ALA A 30 -19.85 3.37 -8.96
CA ALA A 30 -20.02 4.69 -8.33
C ALA A 30 -20.08 4.58 -6.80
N ASP A 31 -20.80 3.58 -6.27
CA ASP A 31 -20.85 3.32 -4.82
C ASP A 31 -19.47 2.96 -4.29
N ASN A 32 -18.76 2.08 -5.00
CA ASN A 32 -17.41 1.67 -4.63
C ASN A 32 -16.44 2.87 -4.59
N SER A 33 -16.52 3.76 -5.57
CA SER A 33 -15.73 5.00 -5.61
C SER A 33 -16.10 5.94 -4.46
N GLY A 34 -17.39 6.06 -4.12
CA GLY A 34 -17.87 6.84 -2.98
C GLY A 34 -17.33 6.33 -1.64
N ILE A 35 -17.42 5.01 -1.40
CA ILE A 35 -16.89 4.36 -0.19
C ILE A 35 -15.37 4.53 -0.12
N SER A 36 -14.67 4.31 -1.25
CA SER A 36 -13.22 4.54 -1.34
C SER A 36 -12.86 5.97 -0.94
N LYS A 37 -13.56 6.98 -1.47
CA LYS A 37 -13.34 8.38 -1.11
C LYS A 37 -13.58 8.63 0.38
N PHE A 38 -14.65 8.09 0.95
CA PHE A 38 -14.91 8.18 2.40
C PHE A 38 -13.76 7.59 3.22
N VAL A 39 -13.28 6.40 2.85
CA VAL A 39 -12.15 5.72 3.51
C VAL A 39 -10.88 6.58 3.46
N PHE A 40 -10.48 7.04 2.28
CA PHE A 40 -9.20 7.74 2.10
C PHE A 40 -9.20 9.19 2.59
N VAL A 41 -10.32 9.90 2.46
CA VAL A 41 -10.40 11.34 2.77
C VAL A 41 -10.82 11.59 4.21
N LEU A 42 -11.59 10.68 4.83
CA LEU A 42 -12.16 10.90 6.15
C LEU A 42 -11.78 9.82 7.16
N ALA A 43 -12.14 8.56 6.91
CA ALA A 43 -12.02 7.51 7.93
C ALA A 43 -10.56 7.19 8.28
N LEU A 44 -9.68 7.02 7.29
CA LEU A 44 -8.27 6.74 7.54
C LEU A 44 -7.51 7.90 8.20
N PRO A 45 -7.68 9.17 7.77
CA PRO A 45 -7.11 10.31 8.50
C PRO A 45 -7.55 10.39 9.96
N LEU A 46 -8.81 10.04 10.27
CA LEU A 46 -9.31 10.01 11.64
C LEU A 46 -8.78 8.82 12.43
N LEU A 47 -8.70 7.63 11.84
CA LEU A 47 -8.04 6.47 12.44
C LEU A 47 -6.57 6.78 12.76
N LEU A 48 -5.89 7.48 11.85
CA LEU A 48 -4.52 7.95 11.99
C LEU A 48 -4.35 8.92 13.15
N PHE A 49 -5.22 9.92 13.19
CA PHE A 49 -5.26 10.90 14.26
C PHE A 49 -5.45 10.19 15.61
N ASP A 50 -6.46 9.32 15.71
CA ASP A 50 -6.83 8.63 16.95
C ASP A 50 -5.69 7.73 17.46
N SER A 51 -5.08 6.96 16.55
CA SER A 51 -3.96 6.06 16.89
C SER A 51 -2.76 6.85 17.46
N LEU A 52 -2.44 8.02 16.90
CA LEU A 52 -1.28 8.82 17.32
C LEU A 52 -1.54 9.72 18.52
N ALA A 53 -2.76 10.22 18.64
CA ALA A 53 -3.19 11.01 19.78
C ALA A 53 -3.11 10.19 21.07
N ASN A 54 -3.45 8.89 21.00
CA ASN A 54 -3.54 7.99 22.15
C ASN A 54 -2.31 7.09 22.37
N LEU A 55 -1.36 7.06 21.44
CA LEU A 55 -0.15 6.24 21.57
C LEU A 55 0.60 6.59 22.88
N GLU A 56 0.95 5.60 23.71
CA GLU A 56 1.59 5.88 25.01
C GLU A 56 3.07 6.28 24.86
N SER A 57 3.75 5.79 23.82
CA SER A 57 5.15 6.13 23.53
C SER A 57 5.33 6.32 22.02
N PRO A 58 5.81 7.48 21.53
CA PRO A 58 6.23 7.57 20.15
C PRO A 58 7.50 6.74 20.02
N GLY A 59 7.37 5.55 19.45
CA GLY A 59 8.54 4.76 19.05
C GLY A 59 9.50 5.67 18.27
N VAL A 60 10.78 5.66 18.64
CA VAL A 60 11.81 6.51 18.03
C VAL A 60 11.76 6.33 16.52
N PHE A 61 11.63 7.42 15.76
CA PHE A 61 11.66 7.38 14.30
C PHE A 61 12.97 6.71 13.82
N ARG A 62 12.86 5.51 13.24
CA ARG A 62 14.01 4.71 12.81
C ARG A 62 14.22 4.91 11.32
N TRP A 63 15.21 5.72 10.92
CA TRP A 63 15.56 5.91 9.51
C TRP A 63 15.93 4.58 8.83
N GLN A 64 16.49 3.64 9.61
CA GLN A 64 16.79 2.28 9.18
C GLN A 64 15.55 1.52 8.67
N PHE A 65 14.38 1.73 9.30
CA PHE A 65 13.13 1.12 8.86
C PHE A 65 12.72 1.63 7.47
N LEU A 66 12.75 2.94 7.27
CA LEU A 66 12.47 3.56 5.98
C LEU A 66 13.45 3.08 4.90
N LEU A 67 14.75 3.06 5.22
CA LEU A 67 15.77 2.60 4.29
C LEU A 67 15.57 1.14 3.92
N SER A 68 15.25 0.26 4.86
CA SER A 68 15.03 -1.17 4.58
C SER A 68 13.92 -1.37 3.55
N PHE A 69 12.78 -0.70 3.73
CA PHE A 69 11.63 -0.84 2.85
C PHE A 69 11.83 -0.12 1.51
N PHE A 70 12.26 1.14 1.54
CA PHE A 70 12.36 1.95 0.33
C PHE A 70 13.55 1.58 -0.55
N ALA A 71 14.71 1.23 0.03
CA ALA A 71 15.81 0.71 -0.76
C ALA A 71 15.40 -0.60 -1.44
N GLY A 72 14.74 -1.52 -0.73
CA GLY A 72 14.22 -2.75 -1.31
C GLY A 72 13.21 -2.49 -2.44
N SER A 73 12.28 -1.55 -2.22
CA SER A 73 11.30 -1.15 -3.23
C SER A 73 11.96 -0.52 -4.47
N PHE A 74 12.98 0.32 -4.31
CA PHE A 74 13.70 0.91 -5.43
C PHE A 74 14.58 -0.10 -6.18
N ILE A 75 15.18 -1.06 -5.48
CA ILE A 75 15.89 -2.18 -6.11
C ILE A 75 14.91 -2.97 -6.99
N VAL A 76 13.74 -3.33 -6.46
CA VAL A 76 12.72 -4.07 -7.23
C VAL A 76 12.17 -3.25 -8.38
N TYR A 77 11.97 -1.94 -8.18
CA TYR A 77 11.57 -1.05 -9.25
C TYR A 77 12.59 -1.10 -10.39
N ALA A 78 13.88 -0.94 -10.06
CA ALA A 78 14.97 -0.99 -11.04
C ALA A 78 15.05 -2.36 -11.73
N LEU A 79 14.88 -3.45 -10.99
CA LEU A 79 14.80 -4.81 -11.56
C LEU A 79 13.63 -4.92 -12.55
N GLY A 80 12.42 -4.50 -12.18
CA GLY A 80 11.26 -4.53 -13.09
C GLY A 80 11.48 -3.65 -14.33
N TYR A 81 12.08 -2.48 -14.16
CA TYR A 81 12.43 -1.59 -15.26
C TYR A 81 13.42 -2.26 -16.24
N LEU A 82 14.48 -2.91 -15.74
CA LEU A 82 15.47 -3.57 -16.58
C LEU A 82 14.95 -4.87 -17.20
N LEU A 83 14.27 -5.72 -16.41
CA LEU A 83 13.71 -7.00 -16.86
C LEU A 83 12.67 -6.82 -17.95
N SER A 84 11.82 -5.78 -17.86
CA SER A 84 10.84 -5.51 -18.91
C SER A 84 11.48 -5.19 -20.26
N LYS A 85 12.62 -4.49 -20.26
CA LYS A 85 13.43 -4.27 -21.46
C LYS A 85 14.08 -5.56 -21.95
N TRP A 86 14.73 -6.31 -21.07
CA TRP A 86 15.54 -7.47 -21.46
C TRP A 86 14.70 -8.68 -21.89
N LEU A 87 13.59 -8.96 -21.19
CA LEU A 87 12.73 -10.11 -21.47
C LEU A 87 11.69 -9.83 -22.56
N PHE A 88 11.24 -8.58 -22.69
CA PHE A 88 10.08 -8.25 -23.52
C PHE A 88 10.31 -7.09 -24.50
N GLY A 89 11.51 -6.52 -24.54
CA GLY A 89 11.81 -5.39 -25.43
C GLY A 89 10.97 -4.13 -25.14
N ALA A 90 10.47 -3.98 -23.91
CA ALA A 90 9.52 -2.92 -23.54
C ALA A 90 10.08 -1.52 -23.82
N ALA A 91 9.22 -0.60 -24.28
CA ALA A 91 9.58 0.80 -24.49
C ALA A 91 9.83 1.53 -23.15
N PRO A 92 10.56 2.66 -23.10
CA PRO A 92 10.92 3.32 -21.84
C PRO A 92 9.74 3.66 -20.90
N LYS A 93 8.61 4.13 -21.46
CA LYS A 93 7.39 4.40 -20.68
C LYS A 93 6.78 3.13 -20.11
N GLU A 94 6.80 2.05 -20.88
CA GLU A 94 6.32 0.74 -20.43
C GLU A 94 7.23 0.16 -19.34
N GLN A 95 8.55 0.32 -19.45
CA GLN A 95 9.50 -0.05 -18.40
C GLN A 95 9.20 0.69 -17.08
N ALA A 96 8.83 1.98 -17.16
CA ALA A 96 8.44 2.75 -15.98
C ALA A 96 7.17 2.20 -15.32
N VAL A 97 6.12 1.89 -16.11
CA VAL A 97 4.89 1.24 -15.59
C VAL A 97 5.21 -0.13 -14.98
N PHE A 98 6.07 -0.91 -15.62
CA PHE A 98 6.43 -2.25 -15.18
C PHE A 98 7.19 -2.22 -13.85
N GLY A 99 8.19 -1.34 -13.73
CA GLY A 99 8.94 -1.13 -12.48
C GLY A 99 8.01 -0.68 -11.34
N LEU A 100 7.09 0.24 -11.64
CA LEU A 100 6.07 0.66 -10.67
C LEU A 100 5.18 -0.51 -10.24
N GLY A 101 4.70 -1.32 -11.18
CA GLY A 101 3.90 -2.50 -10.89
C GLY A 101 4.61 -3.51 -9.98
N GLY A 102 5.92 -3.70 -10.18
CA GLY A 102 6.74 -4.61 -9.38
C GLY A 102 7.00 -4.14 -7.94
N ALA A 103 7.00 -2.83 -7.69
CA ALA A 103 7.41 -2.25 -6.40
C ALA A 103 6.24 -1.64 -5.59
N TYR A 104 5.18 -1.19 -6.25
CA TYR A 104 4.10 -0.44 -5.61
C TYR A 104 3.13 -1.38 -4.88
N SER A 105 3.11 -1.29 -3.55
CA SER A 105 2.35 -2.17 -2.65
C SER A 105 0.95 -1.66 -2.32
N ASN A 106 -0.04 -2.56 -2.22
CA ASN A 106 -1.41 -2.22 -1.79
C ASN A 106 -1.52 -2.05 -0.26
N MET A 107 -0.84 -1.04 0.26
CA MET A 107 -0.69 -0.80 1.69
C MET A 107 -1.99 -0.45 2.41
N VAL A 108 -2.86 0.31 1.77
CA VAL A 108 -4.05 0.84 2.46
C VAL A 108 -5.19 -0.16 2.46
N LEU A 109 -5.53 -0.74 1.29
CA LEU A 109 -6.70 -1.61 1.18
C LEU A 109 -6.45 -3.01 1.75
N ILE A 110 -5.20 -3.47 1.77
CA ILE A 110 -4.84 -4.81 2.26
C ILE A 110 -3.90 -4.73 3.45
N GLY A 111 -2.85 -3.91 3.34
CA GLY A 111 -1.81 -3.86 4.35
C GLY A 111 -2.32 -3.45 5.74
N LEU A 112 -3.13 -2.39 5.83
CA LEU A 112 -3.66 -1.94 7.12
C LEU A 112 -4.53 -3.00 7.82
N PRO A 113 -5.55 -3.61 7.17
CA PRO A 113 -6.30 -4.69 7.79
C PRO A 113 -5.44 -5.89 8.19
N VAL A 114 -4.50 -6.32 7.35
CA VAL A 114 -3.62 -7.48 7.65
C VAL A 114 -2.70 -7.18 8.83
N VAL A 115 -2.06 -6.03 8.84
CA VAL A 115 -1.14 -5.63 9.92
C VAL A 115 -1.90 -5.39 11.22
N SER A 116 -3.08 -4.76 11.16
CA SER A 116 -3.95 -4.58 12.33
C SER A 116 -4.37 -5.92 12.93
N ALA A 117 -4.79 -6.87 12.08
CA ALA A 117 -5.21 -8.19 12.55
C ALA A 117 -4.05 -9.03 13.11
N ALA A 118 -2.83 -8.86 12.58
CA ALA A 118 -1.67 -9.65 13.02
C ALA A 118 -0.94 -9.04 14.22
N PHE A 119 -0.82 -7.72 14.30
CA PHE A 119 0.04 -7.01 15.25
C PHE A 119 -0.69 -5.95 16.10
N GLY A 120 -2.00 -5.79 15.92
CA GLY A 120 -2.79 -4.78 16.63
C GLY A 120 -2.36 -3.35 16.32
N GLU A 121 -2.63 -2.45 17.26
CA GLU A 121 -2.29 -1.03 17.15
C GLU A 121 -0.77 -0.78 17.02
N ALA A 122 0.05 -1.63 17.64
CA ALA A 122 1.50 -1.51 17.59
C ALA A 122 2.06 -1.65 16.17
N GLY A 123 1.42 -2.46 15.31
CA GLY A 123 1.78 -2.59 13.90
C GLY A 123 1.26 -1.46 13.01
N LEU A 124 0.21 -0.74 13.44
CA LEU A 124 -0.36 0.35 12.64
C LEU A 124 0.65 1.48 12.46
N LEU A 125 1.31 1.93 13.52
CA LEU A 125 2.28 3.03 13.45
C LEU A 125 3.35 2.84 12.34
N PRO A 126 4.14 1.75 12.30
CA PRO A 126 5.10 1.53 11.23
C PRO A 126 4.45 1.45 9.85
N MET A 127 3.28 0.83 9.73
CA MET A 127 2.55 0.70 8.47
C MET A 127 2.13 2.07 7.91
N LEU A 128 1.65 2.94 8.79
CA LEU A 128 1.19 4.28 8.47
C LEU A 128 2.34 5.22 8.06
N ILE A 129 3.49 5.07 8.72
CA ILE A 129 4.73 5.76 8.32
C ILE A 129 5.09 5.37 6.88
N LEU A 130 5.07 4.09 6.53
CA LEU A 130 5.32 3.65 5.15
C LEU A 130 4.31 4.25 4.17
N ILE A 131 3.01 4.16 4.48
CA ILE A 131 1.92 4.67 3.63
C ILE A 131 2.13 6.16 3.31
N SER A 132 2.52 6.95 4.30
CA SER A 132 2.68 8.40 4.15
C SER A 132 3.72 8.79 3.09
N LEU A 133 4.78 7.99 2.96
CA LEU A 133 5.89 8.25 2.03
C LEU A 133 5.79 7.43 0.73
N HIS A 134 5.09 6.30 0.76
CA HIS A 134 5.14 5.29 -0.30
C HIS A 134 4.73 5.83 -1.67
N SER A 135 3.59 6.51 -1.76
CA SER A 135 3.13 7.09 -3.04
C SER A 135 4.06 8.19 -3.53
N VAL A 136 4.52 9.06 -2.63
CA VAL A 136 5.34 10.21 -3.01
C VAL A 136 6.67 9.74 -3.58
N LEU A 137 7.34 8.81 -2.92
CA LEU A 137 8.65 8.33 -3.35
C LEU A 137 8.60 7.53 -4.66
N LEU A 138 7.68 6.56 -4.78
CA LEU A 138 7.60 5.74 -6.00
C LEU A 138 7.02 6.51 -7.19
N PHE A 139 6.04 7.41 -6.98
CA PHE A 139 5.53 8.23 -8.08
C PHE A 139 6.52 9.29 -8.53
N SER A 140 7.36 9.82 -7.64
CA SER A 140 8.43 10.73 -8.05
C SER A 140 9.36 10.08 -9.08
N VAL A 141 9.81 8.84 -8.79
CA VAL A 141 10.64 8.07 -9.73
C VAL A 141 9.88 7.72 -11.00
N PHE A 142 8.62 7.28 -10.88
CA PHE A 142 7.79 6.97 -12.04
C PHE A 142 7.61 8.17 -12.99
N LEU A 143 7.27 9.34 -12.44
CA LEU A 143 7.11 10.58 -13.22
C LEU A 143 8.42 10.99 -13.88
N LEU A 144 9.55 10.94 -13.15
CA LEU A 144 10.88 11.19 -13.73
C LEU A 144 11.16 10.31 -14.94
N LEU A 145 10.78 9.03 -14.87
CA LEU A 145 11.00 8.08 -15.96
C LEU A 145 10.01 8.26 -17.12
N MET A 146 8.80 8.72 -16.83
CA MET A 146 7.76 9.02 -17.83
C MET A 146 8.04 10.28 -18.64
N GLU A 147 8.67 11.27 -18.01
CA GLU A 147 9.00 12.58 -18.58
C GLU A 147 10.42 12.64 -19.17
N ARG A 148 11.15 11.50 -19.22
CA ARG A 148 12.46 11.40 -19.89
C ARG A 148 12.38 11.89 -21.34
N GLY A 149 12.89 13.09 -21.58
CA GLY A 149 12.93 13.74 -22.89
C GLY A 149 12.45 15.18 -22.92
N ASP A 150 11.69 15.62 -21.90
CA ASP A 150 11.33 17.03 -21.72
C ASP A 150 12.18 17.60 -20.57
N PRO A 151 13.02 18.64 -20.78
CA PRO A 151 13.77 19.32 -19.72
C PRO A 151 12.88 20.13 -18.75
N GLY A 152 11.63 19.70 -18.55
CA GLY A 152 10.58 20.39 -17.83
C GLY A 152 10.75 20.39 -16.32
N ASP A 153 11.65 21.26 -15.85
CA ASP A 153 11.60 21.93 -14.56
C ASP A 153 11.49 20.99 -13.34
N TRP A 154 12.63 20.43 -12.91
CA TRP A 154 12.74 19.67 -11.66
C TRP A 154 12.13 20.41 -10.44
N LEU A 155 12.10 21.75 -10.45
CA LEU A 155 11.38 22.55 -9.46
C LEU A 155 9.87 22.31 -9.51
N ARG A 156 9.27 22.18 -10.69
CA ARG A 156 7.84 21.88 -10.86
C ARG A 156 7.52 20.51 -10.28
N GLN A 157 8.38 19.52 -10.47
CA GLN A 157 8.19 18.19 -9.90
C GLN A 157 8.39 18.16 -8.38
N LEU A 158 9.38 18.91 -7.87
CA LEU A 158 9.57 19.10 -6.44
C LEU A 158 8.36 19.81 -5.81
N ARG A 159 7.85 20.87 -6.45
CA ARG A 159 6.63 21.58 -6.04
C ARG A 159 5.40 20.68 -6.07
N PHE A 160 5.25 19.84 -7.09
CA PHE A 160 4.15 18.88 -7.17
C PHE A 160 4.23 17.87 -6.03
N SER A 161 5.40 17.30 -5.79
CA SER A 161 5.62 16.31 -4.72
C SER A 161 5.41 16.92 -3.33
N ALA A 162 5.94 18.13 -3.09
CA ALA A 162 5.72 18.87 -1.86
C ALA A 162 4.23 19.20 -1.65
N ARG A 163 3.53 19.66 -2.70
CA ARG A 163 2.09 19.90 -2.63
C ARG A 163 1.33 18.62 -2.31
N GLN A 164 1.64 17.51 -2.97
CA GLN A 164 1.01 16.21 -2.70
C GLN A 164 1.23 15.77 -1.25
N LEU A 165 2.44 15.92 -0.70
CA LEU A 165 2.72 15.65 0.71
C LEU A 165 1.84 16.51 1.64
N MET A 166 1.78 17.82 1.38
CA MET A 166 1.05 18.77 2.21
C MET A 166 -0.48 18.63 2.09
N THR A 167 -0.99 18.14 0.96
CA THR A 167 -2.43 17.95 0.75
C THR A 167 -2.91 16.52 0.98
N ASN A 168 -2.01 15.59 1.30
CA ASN A 168 -2.38 14.20 1.53
C ASN A 168 -3.17 14.09 2.86
N PRO A 169 -4.44 13.68 2.83
CA PRO A 169 -5.27 13.58 4.03
C PRO A 169 -4.66 12.68 5.11
N LEU A 170 -3.92 11.64 4.70
CA LEU A 170 -3.26 10.73 5.63
C LEU A 170 -2.11 11.43 6.37
N ILE A 171 -1.26 12.18 5.65
CA ILE A 171 -0.19 12.96 6.28
C ILE A 171 -0.78 14.01 7.22
N LEU A 172 -1.85 14.68 6.80
CA LEU A 172 -2.52 15.67 7.62
C LEU A 172 -3.11 15.06 8.90
N GLY A 173 -3.78 13.91 8.82
CA GLY A 173 -4.28 13.18 9.99
C GLY A 173 -3.15 12.74 10.94
N LEU A 174 -2.04 12.25 10.38
CA LEU A 174 -0.84 11.84 11.11
C LEU A 174 -0.22 13.02 11.88
N LEU A 175 0.01 14.15 11.20
CA LEU A 175 0.54 15.36 11.81
C LEU A 175 -0.41 15.95 12.85
N ALA A 176 -1.72 15.96 12.57
CA ALA A 176 -2.72 16.45 13.51
C ALA A 176 -2.75 15.61 14.80
N GLY A 177 -2.65 14.28 14.71
CA GLY A 177 -2.60 13.41 15.88
C GLY A 177 -1.34 13.64 16.72
N VAL A 178 -0.17 13.76 16.07
CA VAL A 178 1.10 14.09 16.75
C VAL A 178 1.03 15.46 17.43
N LEU A 179 0.49 16.48 16.75
CA LEU A 179 0.36 17.83 17.30
C LEU A 179 -0.63 17.89 18.47
N ALA A 180 -1.80 17.25 18.34
CA ALA A 180 -2.79 17.18 19.41
C ALA A 180 -2.19 16.56 20.68
N ARG A 181 -1.45 15.46 20.52
CA ARG A 181 -0.72 14.84 21.63
C ARG A 181 0.36 15.75 22.21
N ALA A 182 1.21 16.34 21.38
CA ALA A 182 2.32 17.19 21.81
C ALA A 182 1.83 18.42 22.60
N LEU A 183 0.66 18.96 22.24
CA LEU A 183 0.01 20.08 22.91
C LEU A 183 -0.82 19.65 24.13
N GLY A 184 -0.93 18.34 24.43
CA GLY A 184 -1.81 17.83 25.47
C GLY A 184 -3.29 18.09 25.19
N LEU A 185 -3.65 18.37 23.93
CA LEU A 185 -5.01 18.58 23.48
C LEU A 185 -5.69 17.22 23.32
N GLY A 186 -6.06 16.62 24.46
CA GLY A 186 -6.99 15.50 24.45
C GLY A 186 -8.31 15.94 23.85
N LEU A 187 -8.85 15.18 22.89
CA LEU A 187 -10.20 15.45 22.41
C LEU A 187 -11.19 15.24 23.57
N PRO A 188 -12.20 16.12 23.74
CA PRO A 188 -13.23 15.90 24.75
C PRO A 188 -13.99 14.61 24.43
N GLY A 189 -14.37 13.85 25.47
CA GLY A 189 -14.87 12.47 25.36
C GLY A 189 -15.82 12.18 24.19
N PRO A 190 -16.92 12.97 23.99
CA PRO A 190 -17.84 12.74 22.88
C PRO A 190 -17.20 12.92 21.49
N LEU A 191 -16.25 13.84 21.35
CA LEU A 191 -15.56 14.08 20.08
C LEU A 191 -14.51 12.99 19.81
N ALA A 192 -13.79 12.55 20.85
CA ALA A 192 -12.88 11.42 20.76
C ALA A 192 -13.62 10.16 20.30
N GLU A 193 -14.77 9.86 20.90
CA GLU A 193 -15.60 8.72 20.53
C GLU A 193 -16.13 8.84 19.09
N ALA A 194 -16.56 10.02 18.66
CA ALA A 194 -16.99 10.23 17.28
C ALA A 194 -15.86 9.98 16.27
N VAL A 195 -14.64 10.47 16.58
CA VAL A 195 -13.45 10.21 15.76
C VAL A 195 -13.14 8.71 15.72
N HIS A 196 -13.21 8.04 16.86
CA HIS A 196 -12.97 6.60 16.99
C HIS A 196 -13.97 5.78 16.16
N ILE A 197 -15.28 6.05 16.29
CA ILE A 197 -16.34 5.37 15.53
C ILE A 197 -16.14 5.51 14.02
N ILE A 198 -15.81 6.72 13.54
CA ILE A 198 -15.57 6.94 12.11
C ILE A 198 -14.28 6.23 11.67
N GLY A 199 -13.23 6.28 12.49
CA GLY A 199 -11.95 5.62 12.24
C GLY A 199 -12.08 4.10 12.12
N GLN A 200 -12.86 3.47 12.99
CA GLN A 200 -13.12 2.02 12.96
C GLN A 200 -13.78 1.55 11.66
N ALA A 201 -14.53 2.40 10.97
CA ALA A 201 -15.11 2.06 9.67
C ALA A 201 -14.05 1.93 8.55
N ALA A 202 -12.86 2.50 8.72
CA ALA A 202 -11.85 2.58 7.66
C ALA A 202 -11.39 1.20 7.16
N LEU A 203 -11.06 0.28 8.07
CA LEU A 203 -10.55 -1.05 7.73
C LEU A 203 -11.59 -1.97 7.08
N PRO A 204 -12.81 -2.16 7.64
CA PRO A 204 -13.81 -3.01 6.98
C PRO A 204 -14.25 -2.43 5.63
N CYS A 205 -14.45 -1.11 5.53
CA CYS A 205 -14.80 -0.48 4.25
C CYS A 205 -13.68 -0.62 3.21
N SER A 206 -12.40 -0.55 3.60
CA SER A 206 -11.29 -0.72 2.64
C SER A 206 -11.23 -2.14 2.06
N LEU A 207 -11.54 -3.16 2.86
CA LEU A 207 -11.63 -4.56 2.41
C LEU A 207 -12.82 -4.78 1.46
N ILE A 208 -13.98 -4.18 1.76
CA ILE A 208 -15.15 -4.22 0.86
C ILE A 208 -14.82 -3.54 -0.47
N VAL A 209 -14.18 -2.37 -0.43
CA VAL A 209 -13.76 -1.62 -1.62
C VAL A 209 -12.80 -2.45 -2.48
N LEU A 210 -11.80 -3.08 -1.86
CA LEU A 210 -10.90 -3.98 -2.55
C LEU A 210 -11.65 -5.11 -3.25
N GLY A 211 -12.54 -5.80 -2.53
CA GLY A 211 -13.33 -6.89 -3.06
C GLY A 211 -14.17 -6.48 -4.27
N ALA A 212 -14.85 -5.33 -4.16
CA ALA A 212 -15.64 -4.77 -5.24
C ALA A 212 -14.77 -4.42 -6.46
N SER A 213 -13.59 -3.82 -6.25
CA SER A 213 -12.64 -3.48 -7.33
C SER A 213 -12.11 -4.71 -8.08
N LEU A 214 -12.01 -5.87 -7.43
CA LEU A 214 -11.59 -7.12 -8.11
C LEU A 214 -12.55 -7.56 -9.23
N ARG A 215 -13.81 -7.12 -9.21
CA ARG A 215 -14.77 -7.37 -10.30
C ARG A 215 -14.41 -6.61 -11.57
N GLU A 216 -13.82 -5.43 -11.44
CA GLU A 216 -13.51 -4.53 -12.55
C GLU A 216 -12.22 -4.94 -13.28
N TYR A 217 -11.28 -5.56 -12.57
CA TYR A 217 -10.06 -6.08 -13.16
C TYR A 217 -10.33 -7.33 -14.00
N LYS A 218 -9.89 -7.29 -15.26
CA LYS A 218 -10.00 -8.40 -16.20
C LYS A 218 -8.61 -8.97 -16.45
N ILE A 219 -8.50 -10.29 -16.40
CA ILE A 219 -7.34 -10.98 -16.96
C ILE A 219 -7.38 -10.75 -18.47
N GLY A 220 -6.41 -10.02 -18.99
CA GLY A 220 -6.36 -9.67 -20.40
C GLY A 220 -4.94 -9.39 -20.84
N GLY A 221 -4.46 -10.16 -21.82
CA GLY A 221 -3.20 -9.93 -22.52
C GLY A 221 -1.92 -10.05 -21.68
N GLU A 222 -0.81 -10.37 -22.34
CA GLU A 222 0.55 -10.24 -21.80
C GLU A 222 0.83 -10.96 -20.47
N LEU A 223 0.28 -12.17 -20.30
CA LEU A 223 0.42 -12.99 -19.09
C LEU A 223 1.89 -13.15 -18.63
N GLY A 224 2.83 -13.26 -19.57
CA GLY A 224 4.26 -13.36 -19.24
C GLY A 224 4.79 -12.13 -18.49
N LYS A 225 4.39 -10.92 -18.92
CA LYS A 225 4.74 -9.66 -18.24
C LYS A 225 4.11 -9.59 -16.85
N ALA A 226 2.82 -9.93 -16.75
CA ALA A 226 2.10 -9.93 -15.48
C ALA A 226 2.71 -10.90 -14.46
N TRP A 227 3.10 -12.11 -14.87
CA TRP A 227 3.74 -13.09 -13.98
C TRP A 227 5.09 -12.64 -13.45
N VAL A 228 5.89 -11.95 -14.27
CA VAL A 228 7.16 -11.36 -13.80
C VAL A 228 6.90 -10.26 -12.77
N ILE A 229 5.89 -9.40 -12.97
CA ILE A 229 5.49 -8.41 -11.96
C ILE A 229 5.06 -9.09 -10.66
N VAL A 230 4.23 -10.13 -10.76
CA VAL A 230 3.76 -10.91 -9.59
C VAL A 230 4.95 -11.52 -8.85
N ALA A 231 5.91 -12.10 -9.55
CA ALA A 231 7.12 -12.68 -8.93
C ALA A 231 7.99 -11.61 -8.27
N LEU A 232 8.18 -10.46 -8.91
CA LEU A 232 8.89 -9.33 -8.30
C LEU A 232 8.20 -8.86 -7.02
N LYS A 233 6.86 -8.75 -7.05
CA LYS A 233 6.09 -8.22 -5.94
C LYS A 233 5.97 -9.17 -4.76
N LEU A 234 5.66 -10.45 -5.02
CA LEU A 234 5.33 -11.42 -3.97
C LEU A 234 6.54 -12.22 -3.50
N LEU A 235 7.65 -12.23 -4.26
CA LEU A 235 8.86 -12.98 -3.90
C LEU A 235 10.07 -12.05 -3.75
N ALA A 236 10.43 -11.31 -4.81
CA ALA A 236 11.67 -10.54 -4.79
C ALA A 236 11.63 -9.39 -3.77
N GLN A 237 10.56 -8.59 -3.76
CA GLN A 237 10.43 -7.46 -2.84
C GLN A 237 10.44 -7.86 -1.36
N PRO A 238 9.61 -8.80 -0.89
CA PRO A 238 9.67 -9.20 0.51
C PRO A 238 11.00 -9.87 0.87
N LEU A 239 11.63 -10.63 -0.03
CA LEU A 239 12.94 -11.23 0.24
C LEU A 239 14.04 -10.17 0.40
N ILE A 240 14.07 -9.17 -0.48
CA ILE A 240 15.04 -8.07 -0.42
C ILE A 240 14.79 -7.24 0.85
N VAL A 241 13.53 -6.88 1.13
CA VAL A 241 13.20 -6.10 2.33
C VAL A 241 13.49 -6.91 3.60
N TRP A 242 13.24 -8.22 3.61
CA TRP A 242 13.60 -9.10 4.71
C TRP A 242 15.11 -9.12 4.96
N ALA A 243 15.91 -9.29 3.91
CA ALA A 243 17.37 -9.25 4.02
C ALA A 243 17.87 -7.91 4.55
N LEU A 244 17.32 -6.80 4.04
CA LEU A 244 17.68 -5.47 4.52
C LEU A 244 17.25 -5.24 5.98
N ALA A 245 16.02 -5.60 6.33
CA ALA A 245 15.45 -5.36 7.65
C ALA A 245 16.12 -6.19 8.75
N PHE A 246 16.35 -7.49 8.51
CA PHE A 246 16.89 -8.39 9.54
C PHE A 246 18.43 -8.48 9.54
N HIS A 247 19.09 -8.40 8.38
CA HIS A 247 20.52 -8.68 8.29
C HIS A 247 21.40 -7.46 8.02
N VAL A 248 20.86 -6.36 7.48
CA VAL A 248 21.64 -5.14 7.22
C VAL A 248 21.38 -4.08 8.28
N PHE A 249 20.11 -3.86 8.58
CA PHE A 249 19.68 -2.80 9.50
C PHE A 249 19.32 -3.31 10.89
N GLU A 250 19.24 -4.64 11.07
CA GLU A 250 18.98 -5.32 12.35
C GLU A 250 17.82 -4.67 13.13
N LEU A 251 16.70 -4.50 12.44
CA LEU A 251 15.52 -3.86 12.99
C LEU A 251 14.89 -4.72 14.10
N GLU A 252 14.23 -4.04 15.03
CA GLU A 252 13.41 -4.68 16.05
C GLU A 252 12.33 -5.59 15.39
N PRO A 253 12.03 -6.77 15.95
CA PRO A 253 11.21 -7.79 15.28
C PRO A 253 9.87 -7.29 14.72
N LEU A 254 9.15 -6.46 15.48
CA LEU A 254 7.87 -5.89 15.04
C LEU A 254 8.03 -4.99 13.80
N TRP A 255 9.02 -4.09 13.82
CA TRP A 255 9.28 -3.18 12.70
C TRP A 255 9.76 -3.93 11.47
N ALA A 256 10.64 -4.91 11.65
CA ALA A 256 11.10 -5.79 10.58
C ALA A 256 9.93 -6.58 9.96
N ALA A 257 9.08 -7.18 10.81
CA ALA A 257 7.92 -7.94 10.36
C ALA A 257 6.95 -7.06 9.55
N VAL A 258 6.61 -5.86 10.03
CA VAL A 258 5.72 -4.93 9.30
C VAL A 258 6.34 -4.51 7.97
N ALA A 259 7.65 -4.23 7.89
CA ALA A 259 8.31 -3.91 6.63
C ALA A 259 8.20 -5.04 5.61
N VAL A 260 8.45 -6.29 6.03
CA VAL A 260 8.39 -7.48 5.17
C VAL A 260 6.96 -7.77 4.73
N ILE A 261 6.00 -7.68 5.64
CA ILE A 261 4.57 -7.86 5.34
C ILE A 261 4.09 -6.81 4.36
N ALA A 262 4.44 -5.54 4.57
CA ALA A 262 4.13 -4.45 3.65
C ALA A 262 4.74 -4.69 2.26
N ALA A 263 5.96 -5.23 2.21
CA ALA A 263 6.66 -5.55 0.97
C ALA A 263 6.05 -6.76 0.24
N ALA A 264 5.43 -7.69 0.97
CA ALA A 264 4.75 -8.86 0.42
C ALA A 264 3.31 -8.60 -0.03
N LEU A 265 2.80 -7.36 0.13
CA LEU A 265 1.45 -7.02 -0.32
C LEU A 265 1.35 -7.14 -1.83
N PRO A 266 0.16 -7.39 -2.39
CA PRO A 266 -0.01 -7.43 -3.83
C PRO A 266 0.17 -6.03 -4.46
N VAL A 267 0.14 -5.99 -5.78
CA VAL A 267 0.28 -4.74 -6.55
C VAL A 267 -0.81 -3.75 -6.14
N GLY A 268 -0.41 -2.52 -5.84
CA GLY A 268 -1.35 -1.47 -5.43
C GLY A 268 -2.18 -0.93 -6.59
N VAL A 269 -3.46 -0.67 -6.30
CA VAL A 269 -4.43 -0.15 -7.28
C VAL A 269 -3.95 1.14 -7.96
N ASN A 270 -3.23 2.00 -7.24
CA ASN A 270 -2.76 3.25 -7.84
C ASN A 270 -1.72 3.04 -8.96
N ALA A 271 -1.04 1.89 -9.03
CA ALA A 271 -0.20 1.57 -10.18
C ALA A 271 -1.05 1.39 -11.45
N TYR A 272 -2.28 0.85 -11.33
CA TYR A 272 -3.22 0.77 -12.44
C TYR A 272 -3.71 2.16 -12.85
N ILE A 273 -4.04 3.04 -11.91
CA ILE A 273 -4.45 4.42 -12.21
C ILE A 273 -3.37 5.14 -13.01
N MET A 274 -2.09 4.97 -12.65
CA MET A 274 -0.97 5.53 -13.42
C MET A 274 -0.85 4.90 -14.81
N ALA A 275 -0.95 3.57 -14.92
CA ALA A 275 -0.96 2.87 -16.21
C ALA A 275 -2.13 3.33 -17.11
N GLU A 276 -3.28 3.60 -16.50
CA GLU A 276 -4.46 4.12 -17.17
C GLU A 276 -4.25 5.56 -17.64
N GLN A 277 -3.83 6.46 -16.75
CA GLN A 277 -3.57 7.87 -17.04
C GLN A 277 -2.58 8.04 -18.21
N TYR A 278 -1.51 7.24 -18.24
CA TYR A 278 -0.49 7.30 -19.28
C TYR A 278 -0.78 6.40 -20.49
N GLN A 279 -1.87 5.63 -20.48
CA GLN A 279 -2.30 4.74 -21.57
C GLN A 279 -1.27 3.65 -21.91
N VAL A 280 -0.51 3.16 -20.93
CA VAL A 280 0.60 2.20 -21.12
C VAL A 280 0.50 1.07 -20.11
N GLY A 281 0.66 -0.19 -20.55
CA GLY A 281 0.77 -1.35 -19.65
C GLY A 281 -0.49 -1.72 -18.86
N ARG A 282 -1.66 -1.14 -19.17
CA ARG A 282 -2.94 -1.32 -18.44
C ARG A 282 -3.32 -2.79 -18.23
N ALA A 283 -3.25 -3.58 -19.29
CA ALA A 283 -3.68 -4.98 -19.31
C ALA A 283 -2.73 -5.84 -18.44
N THR A 284 -1.43 -5.61 -18.57
CA THR A 284 -0.38 -6.20 -17.74
C THR A 284 -0.58 -5.88 -16.25
N ILE A 285 -0.78 -4.61 -15.89
CA ILE A 285 -0.96 -4.20 -14.48
C ILE A 285 -2.28 -4.70 -13.90
N SER A 286 -3.39 -4.63 -14.65
CA SER A 286 -4.69 -5.15 -14.23
C SER A 286 -4.61 -6.66 -13.92
N THR A 287 -3.99 -7.42 -14.82
CA THR A 287 -3.75 -8.86 -14.61
C THR A 287 -2.85 -9.10 -13.39
N ALA A 288 -1.76 -8.33 -13.25
CA ALA A 288 -0.84 -8.47 -12.12
C ALA A 288 -1.52 -8.14 -10.77
N ILE A 289 -2.40 -7.14 -10.71
CA ILE A 289 -3.20 -6.84 -9.51
C ILE A 289 -4.06 -8.03 -9.15
N LEU A 290 -4.88 -8.52 -10.07
CA LEU A 290 -5.80 -9.63 -9.78
C LEU A 290 -5.05 -10.90 -9.36
N VAL A 291 -4.02 -11.30 -10.10
CA VAL A 291 -3.22 -12.49 -9.80
C VAL A 291 -2.46 -12.33 -8.48
N SER A 292 -1.79 -11.19 -8.28
CA SER A 292 -1.05 -10.98 -7.02
C SER A 292 -1.98 -10.89 -5.82
N THR A 293 -3.17 -10.29 -5.93
CA THR A 293 -4.13 -10.24 -4.82
C THR A 293 -4.59 -11.64 -4.43
N LEU A 294 -4.93 -12.49 -5.38
CA LEU A 294 -5.31 -13.88 -5.09
C LEU A 294 -4.16 -14.68 -4.46
N LEU A 295 -2.94 -14.57 -5.01
CA LEU A 295 -1.77 -15.27 -4.48
C LEU A 295 -1.30 -14.70 -3.13
N SER A 296 -1.55 -13.41 -2.88
CA SER A 296 -1.15 -12.75 -1.63
C SER A 296 -1.76 -13.40 -0.40
N VAL A 297 -2.94 -14.04 -0.51
CA VAL A 297 -3.52 -14.83 0.58
C VAL A 297 -2.51 -15.86 1.10
N VAL A 298 -1.88 -16.59 0.18
CA VAL A 298 -0.93 -17.66 0.50
C VAL A 298 0.40 -17.07 0.96
N THR A 299 0.96 -16.10 0.24
CA THR A 299 2.25 -15.50 0.61
C THR A 299 2.20 -14.76 1.94
N GLN A 300 1.13 -14.01 2.23
CA GLN A 300 0.93 -13.35 3.51
C GLN A 300 0.75 -14.39 4.64
N SER A 301 0.00 -15.47 4.40
CA SER A 301 -0.15 -16.56 5.38
C SER A 301 1.19 -17.20 5.75
N LEU A 302 2.01 -17.48 4.75
CA LEU A 302 3.33 -18.09 4.95
C LEU A 302 4.27 -17.13 5.69
N LEU A 303 4.34 -15.86 5.29
CA LEU A 303 5.21 -14.89 5.96
C LEU A 303 4.79 -14.60 7.38
N LEU A 304 3.48 -14.43 7.64
CA LEU A 304 2.99 -14.29 9.01
C LEU A 304 3.29 -15.52 9.86
N SER A 305 3.35 -16.72 9.28
CA SER A 305 3.74 -17.94 10.01
C SER A 305 5.21 -18.02 10.40
N ILE A 306 6.06 -17.28 9.72
CA ILE A 306 7.50 -17.24 9.96
C ILE A 306 7.85 -16.07 10.91
N LEU A 307 7.08 -14.98 10.84
CA LEU A 307 7.36 -13.72 11.53
C LEU A 307 6.64 -13.55 12.88
N LEU A 308 5.59 -14.33 13.14
CA LEU A 308 4.89 -14.43 14.45
C LEU A 308 5.44 -15.60 15.26
#